data_AF-A0A521N1N5-F1
#
_entry.id   AF-A0A521N1N5-F1
#
_cell.length_a   1.000
_cell.length_b   1.000
_cell.length_c   1.000
_cell.angle_alpha   90.00
_cell.angle_beta   90.00
_cell.angle_gamma   90.00
#
_symmetry.space_group_name_H-M   'P 1'
#
loop_
_entity.id
_entity.type
_entity.pdbx_description
1 polymer ?
#
loop_
_entity_poly.entity_id
_entity_poly.type
_entity_poly.pdbx_seq_one_letter_code
_entity_poly.pdbx_strand_id
1 'polypeptide(L)' 'SEMILFNLDINQICASGGSACTSGADQGSHVIRAINNNPNQVTVRFSFSKHNTKEEIDLVVDKLKELI' A
#
# COMPACT_ATOMS: atom_id res chain seq x y z
N SER A 1 3.11 -4.07 -8.90
CA SER A 1 3.66 -2.83 -9.50
C SER A 1 3.33 -1.62 -8.65
N GLU A 2 4.20 -0.60 -8.62
CA GLU A 2 3.93 0.72 -8.01
C GLU A 2 2.62 1.37 -8.49
N MET A 3 2.09 0.91 -9.64
CA MET A 3 0.78 1.29 -10.16
C MET A 3 -0.36 1.18 -9.14
N ILE A 4 -0.34 0.23 -8.20
CA ILE A 4 -1.44 0.11 -7.24
C ILE A 4 -1.48 1.30 -6.27
N LEU A 5 -0.31 1.77 -5.80
CA LEU A 5 -0.21 2.93 -4.93
C LEU A 5 -0.59 4.21 -5.69
N PHE A 6 -0.19 4.31 -6.96
CA PHE A 6 -0.60 5.41 -7.83
C PHE A 6 -2.11 5.45 -8.08
N ASN A 7 -2.74 4.29 -8.32
CA ASN A 7 -4.19 4.21 -8.48
C ASN A 7 -4.93 4.56 -7.19
N LEU A 8 -4.42 4.15 -6.03
CA LEU A 8 -5.00 4.53 -4.73
C LEU A 8 -4.93 6.05 -4.53
N ASP A 9 -3.81 6.68 -4.86
CA ASP A 9 -3.65 8.14 -4.79
C ASP A 9 -4.64 8.90 -5.69
N ILE A 10 -4.82 8.45 -6.94
CA ILE A 10 -5.86 8.99 -7.85
C ILE A 10 -7.27 8.88 -7.25
N ASN A 11 -7.53 7.80 -6.52
CA ASN A 11 -8.81 7.56 -5.85
C ASN A 11 -8.90 8.22 -4.46
N GLN A 12 -7.96 9.12 -4.13
CA GLN A 12 -7.88 9.83 -2.85
C GLN A 12 -7.71 8.92 -1.63
N ILE A 13 -7.02 7.78 -1.82
CA ILE A 13 -6.69 6.83 -0.77
C ILE A 13 -5.18 6.87 -0.51
N CYS A 14 -4.79 7.40 0.65
CA CYS A 14 -3.39 7.45 1.06
C CYS A 14 -2.91 6.07 1.54
N ALA A 15 -1.88 5.53 0.90
CA ALA A 15 -1.20 4.28 1.30
C ALA A 15 0.31 4.36 1.06
N SER A 16 1.08 3.43 1.64
CA SER A 16 2.53 3.34 1.43
C SER A 16 2.94 1.98 0.89
N GLY A 17 4.12 1.90 0.28
CA GLY A 17 4.77 0.64 -0.08
C GLY A 17 5.46 -0.06 1.10
N GLY A 18 6.31 -1.05 0.81
CA GLY A 18 7.03 -1.83 1.81
C GLY A 18 7.98 -1.02 2.71
N SER A 19 8.59 0.05 2.19
CA SER A 19 9.49 0.96 2.92
C SER A 19 8.80 2.29 3.14
N ALA A 20 8.72 2.76 4.39
CA ALA A 20 8.17 4.09 4.71
C ALA A 20 9.03 5.24 4.14
N CYS A 21 10.31 4.97 3.86
CA CYS A 21 11.26 5.90 3.27
C CYS A 21 11.72 5.33 1.93
N THR A 22 11.18 5.84 0.83
CA THR A 22 11.73 5.65 -0.51
C THR A 22 12.89 6.64 -0.68
N SER A 23 14.03 6.37 -0.05
CA SER A 23 15.28 7.14 -0.25
C SER A 23 15.97 6.82 -1.59
N GLY A 24 15.19 6.55 -2.66
CA GLY A 24 15.69 6.19 -3.98
C GLY A 24 16.26 4.77 -4.09
N ALA A 25 16.12 3.94 -3.05
CA ALA A 25 16.57 2.56 -3.07
C ALA A 25 15.50 1.64 -3.68
N ASP A 26 15.78 1.12 -4.88
CA ASP A 26 14.96 0.16 -5.65
C ASP A 26 14.83 -1.22 -4.96
N GLN A 27 15.43 -1.38 -3.77
CA GLN A 27 15.53 -2.65 -3.06
C GLN A 27 14.34 -2.94 -2.12
N GLY A 28 13.27 -2.15 -2.16
CA GLY A 28 12.10 -2.36 -1.30
C GLY A 28 12.45 -2.40 0.20
N SER A 29 11.64 -3.06 1.02
CA SER A 29 11.86 -3.10 2.47
C SER A 29 12.65 -4.32 2.91
N HIS A 30 13.73 -4.07 3.65
CA HIS A 30 14.54 -5.12 4.26
C HIS A 30 13.74 -5.97 5.25
N VAL A 31 12.80 -5.36 5.99
CA VAL A 31 11.92 -6.08 6.94
C VAL A 31 10.96 -6.99 6.18
N ILE A 32 10.30 -6.49 5.14
CA ILE A 32 9.36 -7.28 4.35
C ILE A 32 10.09 -8.43 3.66
N ARG A 33 11.27 -8.18 3.07
CA ARG A 33 12.07 -9.22 2.40
C ARG A 33 12.50 -10.34 3.36
N ALA A 34 12.75 -10.01 4.63
CA ALA A 34 13.07 -11.02 5.64
C ALA A 34 11.87 -11.94 5.96
N ILE A 35 10.64 -11.46 5.79
CA ILE A 35 9.40 -12.24 5.99
C ILE A 35 9.02 -12.99 4.71
N ASN A 36 9.09 -12.30 3.57
CA ASN A 36 8.72 -12.82 2.27
C ASN A 36 9.55 -12.12 1.18
N ASN A 37 10.37 -12.90 0.50
CA ASN A 37 11.28 -12.41 -0.54
C ASN A 37 10.75 -12.68 -1.96
N ASN A 38 9.45 -12.94 -2.14
CA ASN A 38 8.87 -13.12 -3.46
C ASN A 38 8.89 -11.77 -4.22
N PRO A 39 9.70 -11.63 -5.28
CA PRO A 39 9.84 -10.36 -6.00
C PRO A 39 8.56 -9.97 -6.78
N ASN A 40 7.66 -10.93 -7.00
CA ASN A 40 6.40 -10.71 -7.71
C ASN A 40 5.29 -10.17 -6.80
N GLN A 41 5.52 -10.07 -5.49
CA GLN A 41 4.56 -9.50 -4.55
C GLN A 41 4.96 -8.08 -4.17
N VAL A 42 3.99 -7.17 -4.28
CA VAL A 42 4.17 -5.78 -3.86
C VAL A 42 3.41 -5.56 -2.57
N THR A 43 4.10 -4.98 -1.58
CA THR A 43 3.47 -4.62 -0.31
C THR A 43 2.73 -3.30 -0.45
N VAL A 44 1.48 -3.30 -0.01
CA VAL A 44 0.68 -2.10 0.26
C VAL A 44 0.41 -2.04 1.75
N ARG A 45 0.67 -0.89 2.36
CA ARG A 45 0.53 -0.67 3.79
C ARG A 45 -0.45 0.47 4.04
N PHE A 46 -1.48 0.16 4.82
CA PHE A 46 -2.41 1.13 5.39
C PHE A 46 -2.07 1.35 6.86
N SER A 47 -2.09 2.61 7.29
CA SER A 47 -1.87 3.00 8.67
C SER A 47 -3.12 3.71 9.16
N PHE A 48 -3.85 3.09 10.09
CA PHE A 48 -5.07 3.67 10.64
C PHE A 48 -4.80 4.56 11.85
N SER A 49 -5.73 5.46 12.13
CA SER A 49 -5.76 6.34 13.29
C SER A 49 -7.18 6.41 13.86
N LYS A 50 -7.31 7.05 15.03
CA LYS A 50 -8.61 7.31 15.67
C LYS A 50 -9.57 8.19 14.85
N HIS A 51 -9.09 8.79 13.76
CA HIS A 51 -9.88 9.64 12.87
C HIS A 51 -10.49 8.85 11.72
N ASN A 52 -10.09 7.60 11.51
CA ASN A 52 -10.67 6.80 10.45
C ASN A 52 -12.10 6.38 10.78
N THR A 53 -12.92 6.31 9.75
CA THR A 53 -14.30 5.85 9.82
C THR A 53 -14.46 4.48 9.18
N LYS A 54 -15.53 3.75 9.52
CA LYS A 54 -15.79 2.45 8.90
C LYS A 54 -16.13 2.61 7.41
N GLU A 55 -16.84 3.69 7.10
CA GLU A 55 -17.25 4.07 5.75
C GLU A 55 -16.04 4.31 4.84
N GLU A 56 -14.97 4.95 5.36
CA GLU A 56 -13.70 5.07 4.64
C GLU A 56 -13.09 3.69 4.34
N ILE A 57 -13.12 2.76 5.30
CA ILE A 57 -12.60 1.40 5.10
C ILE A 57 -13.40 0.65 4.05
N ASP A 58 -14.73 0.74 4.09
CA ASP A 58 -15.62 0.09 3.11
C ASP A 58 -15.33 0.63 1.70
N LEU A 59 -15.13 1.95 1.56
CA LEU A 59 -14.72 2.58 0.29
C LEU A 59 -13.36 2.08 -0.20
N VAL A 60 -12.36 1.96 0.69
CA VAL A 60 -11.04 1.43 0.32
C VAL A 60 -11.16 -0.02 -0.14
N VAL A 61 -11.92 -0.85 0.56
CA VAL A 61 -12.10 -2.26 0.22
C VAL A 61 -12.76 -2.42 -1.14
N ASP A 62 -13.81 -1.65 -1.43
CA ASP A 62 -14.49 -1.72 -2.73
C ASP A 62 -13.58 -1.26 -3.87
N LYS A 63 -12.79 -0.20 -3.66
CA LYS A 63 -11.80 0.24 -4.65
C LYS A 63 -10.69 -0.78 -4.88
N LEU A 64 -10.22 -1.46 -3.84
CA LEU A 64 -9.23 -2.52 -4.00
C LEU A 64 -9.76 -3.69 -4.82
N LYS A 65 -11.04 -4.08 -4.70
CA LYS A 65 -11.65 -5.14 -5.52
C LYS A 65 -11.72 -4.79 -7.01
N GLU A 66 -11.80 -3.50 -7.35
CA GLU A 66 -11.79 -3.05 -8.75
C GLU A 66 -10.38 -3.08 -9.36
N LEU A 67 -9.34 -3.00 -8.52
CA LEU A 67 -7.94 -2.88 -8.92
C LEU A 67 -7.17 -4.21 -8.98
N ILE A 68 -7.69 -5.28 -8.38
CA ILE A 68 -7.02 -6.58 -8.17
C ILE A 68 -7.81 -7.72 -8.81
#